data_AF-A0A656JK37-F1
#
_entry.id   AF-A0A656JK37-F1
#
_cell.length_a   1.000
_cell.length_b   1.000
_cell.length_c   1.000
_cell.angle_alpha   90.00
_cell.angle_beta   90.00
_cell.angle_gamma   90.00
#
_symmetry.space_group_name_H-M   'P 1'
#
loop_
_entity.id
_entity.type
_entity.pdbx_description
1 polymer ?
#
loop_
_entity_poly.entity_id
_entity_poly.type
_entity_poly.pdbx_seq_one_letter_code
_entity_poly.pdbx_strand_id
1 'polypeptide(L)'
;WLAGDSSLPQMDGLSLALVEQSAQTAKFDLSLNLGEHGDALVGTLDYATALFDDTTVQRYCGYFEQLLQALVNDQQTALAQVPLVGRQERQYLLET
;
A
#
# COMPACT_ATOMS: atom_id res chain seq x y z
N TRP A 1 8.12 -5.21 6.69
CA TRP A 1 8.18 -5.93 5.40
C TRP A 1 9.63 -6.15 4.99
N LEU A 2 9.99 -7.36 4.53
CA LEU A 2 11.25 -7.64 3.84
C LEU A 2 10.87 -8.03 2.40
N ALA A 3 11.18 -7.15 1.44
CA ALA A 3 11.09 -7.48 0.02
C ALA A 3 12.07 -8.63 -0.26
N GLY A 4 11.56 -9.79 -0.61
CA GLY A 4 12.38 -10.94 -0.96
C GLY A 4 11.80 -12.24 -0.46
N ASP A 5 12.09 -13.33 -1.17
CA ASP A 5 11.77 -14.70 -0.79
C ASP A 5 12.30 -14.97 0.63
N SER A 6 11.42 -14.88 1.63
CA SER A 6 11.79 -14.97 3.04
C SER A 6 11.88 -16.43 3.46
N SER A 7 12.80 -17.14 2.83
CA SER A 7 13.26 -18.42 3.35
C SER A 7 14.03 -18.16 4.65
N LEU A 8 13.60 -18.79 5.73
CA LEU A 8 14.33 -18.74 7.00
C LEU A 8 15.72 -19.36 6.78
N PRO A 9 16.81 -18.72 7.23
CA PRO A 9 18.15 -19.29 7.08
C PRO A 9 18.22 -20.63 7.81
N GLN A 10 18.77 -21.66 7.17
CA GLN A 10 18.92 -22.95 7.83
C GLN A 10 20.08 -22.89 8.84
N MET A 11 19.81 -23.26 10.09
CA MET A 11 20.82 -23.31 11.16
C MET A 11 20.85 -24.71 11.75
N ASP A 12 22.05 -25.29 11.83
CA ASP A 12 22.23 -26.66 12.32
C ASP A 12 21.72 -26.80 13.77
N GLY A 13 20.80 -27.73 13.98
CA GLY A 13 20.23 -28.03 15.30
C GLY A 13 19.19 -27.03 15.81
N LEU A 14 18.76 -26.04 15.02
CA LEU A 14 17.76 -25.05 15.42
C LEU A 14 16.56 -25.05 14.46
N SER A 15 15.35 -25.02 15.04
CA SER A 15 14.11 -24.80 14.29
C SER A 15 13.70 -23.34 14.43
N LEU A 16 13.63 -22.63 13.31
CA LEU A 16 13.18 -21.25 13.24
C LEU A 16 11.70 -21.23 12.88
N ALA A 17 10.94 -20.38 13.56
CA ALA A 17 9.55 -20.10 13.24
C ALA A 17 9.37 -18.58 13.15
N LEU A 18 8.59 -18.13 12.16
CA LEU A 18 8.11 -16.76 12.13
C LEU A 18 7.10 -16.57 13.25
N VAL A 19 7.34 -15.58 14.09
CA VAL A 19 6.38 -15.13 15.10
C VAL A 19 5.78 -13.84 14.59
N GLU A 20 4.47 -13.84 14.35
CA GLU A 20 3.74 -12.63 13.98
C GLU A 20 3.75 -11.67 15.17
N GLN A 21 4.38 -10.51 14.98
CA GLN A 21 4.41 -9.47 16.01
C GLN A 21 3.08 -8.70 15.96
N SER A 22 2.23 -8.90 16.96
CA SER A 22 0.85 -8.44 17.01
C SER A 22 0.66 -6.92 17.20
N ALA A 23 1.74 -6.13 17.30
CA ALA A 23 1.64 -4.69 17.48
C ALA A 23 2.73 -3.98 16.66
N GLN A 24 2.42 -3.68 15.41
CA GLN A 24 3.15 -2.66 14.67
C GLN A 24 2.63 -1.30 15.16
N THR A 25 3.34 -0.67 16.10
CA THR A 25 3.08 0.73 16.40
C THR A 25 3.43 1.56 15.16
N ALA A 26 2.43 2.23 14.59
CA ALA A 26 2.65 3.16 13.50
C ALA A 26 3.61 4.26 13.96
N LYS A 27 4.79 4.34 13.33
CA LYS A 27 5.82 5.35 13.65
C LYS A 27 5.53 6.70 12.99
N PHE A 28 4.73 6.67 11.93
CA PHE A 28 4.23 7.81 11.18
C PHE A 28 2.73 7.64 10.99
N ASP A 29 2.05 8.72 10.66
CA ASP A 29 0.60 8.70 10.41
C ASP A 29 0.23 7.76 9.25
N LEU A 30 1.03 7.78 8.19
CA LEU A 30 0.97 6.89 7.02
C LEU A 30 2.40 6.54 6.56
N SER A 31 2.63 5.30 6.17
CA SER A 31 3.91 4.82 5.64
C SER A 31 3.69 3.83 4.50
N LEU A 32 4.06 4.23 3.30
CA LEU A 32 4.03 3.38 2.11
C LEU A 32 5.41 2.74 1.92
N ASN A 33 5.47 1.42 1.98
CA ASN A 33 6.64 0.63 1.65
C ASN A 33 6.39 -0.11 0.35
N LEU A 34 7.24 0.07 -0.65
CA LEU A 34 7.17 -0.61 -1.93
C LEU A 34 8.51 -1.28 -2.24
N GLY A 35 8.44 -2.39 -2.96
CA GLY A 35 9.59 -3.01 -3.59
C GLY A 35 9.17 -3.84 -4.80
N GLU A 36 10.16 -4.21 -5.59
CA GLU A 36 9.95 -5.00 -6.81
C GLU A 36 9.93 -6.50 -6.48
N HIS A 37 8.99 -7.20 -7.09
CA HIS A 37 8.91 -8.66 -7.07
C HIS A 37 8.61 -9.15 -8.49
N GLY A 38 9.67 -9.53 -9.20
CA GLY A 38 9.57 -9.84 -10.64
C GLY A 38 9.11 -8.60 -11.41
N ASP A 39 8.07 -8.75 -12.23
CA ASP A 39 7.49 -7.67 -13.04
C ASP A 39 6.40 -6.87 -12.29
N ALA A 40 6.28 -7.04 -10.97
CA ALA A 40 5.28 -6.38 -10.16
C ALA A 40 5.92 -5.50 -9.07
N LEU A 41 5.27 -4.37 -8.76
CA LEU A 41 5.50 -3.62 -7.53
C LEU A 41 4.57 -4.18 -6.44
N VAL A 42 5.16 -4.52 -5.30
CA VAL A 42 4.45 -5.06 -4.13
C VAL A 42 4.83 -4.26 -2.89
N GLY A 43 3.93 -4.20 -1.91
CA GLY A 43 4.20 -3.40 -0.73
C GLY A 43 3.09 -3.37 0.31
N THR A 44 3.28 -2.50 1.30
CA THR A 44 2.35 -2.29 2.42
C THR A 44 2.11 -0.81 2.62
N LEU A 45 0.89 -0.47 3.05
CA LEU A 45 0.55 0.86 3.55
C LEU A 45 0.20 0.74 5.03
N ASP A 46 1.12 1.14 5.89
CA ASP A 46 0.97 1.14 7.34
C ASP A 46 0.39 2.49 7.78
N TYR A 47 -0.51 2.49 8.76
CA TYR A 47 -1.19 3.72 9.20
C TYR A 47 -1.51 3.72 10.69
N ALA A 48 -1.61 4.92 11.25
CA ALA A 48 -2.07 5.12 12.61
C ALA A 48 -3.59 4.95 12.69
N THR A 49 -4.05 3.86 13.32
CA THR A 49 -5.48 3.57 13.50
C THR A 49 -6.22 4.58 14.38
N ALA A 50 -5.48 5.42 15.11
CA ALA A 50 -6.03 6.56 15.82
C ALA A 50 -6.48 7.71 14.89
N LEU A 51 -6.00 7.73 13.63
CA LEU A 51 -6.25 8.79 12.65
C LEU A 51 -7.01 8.29 11.42
N PHE A 52 -6.84 7.02 11.05
CA PHE A 52 -7.44 6.45 9.84
C PHE A 52 -8.10 5.10 10.14
N ASP A 53 -9.20 4.85 9.44
CA ASP A 53 -9.83 3.55 9.35
C ASP A 53 -9.42 2.81 8.06
N ASP A 54 -9.62 1.49 8.06
CA ASP A 54 -9.30 0.61 6.93
C ASP A 54 -9.93 1.09 5.63
N THR A 55 -11.18 1.57 5.66
CA THR A 55 -11.91 1.99 4.46
C THR A 55 -11.30 3.23 3.82
N THR A 56 -10.81 4.16 4.62
CA THR A 56 -10.13 5.37 4.19
C THR A 56 -8.78 5.03 3.56
N VAL A 57 -8.03 4.13 4.17
CA VAL A 57 -6.71 3.73 3.67
C VAL A 57 -6.84 2.91 2.38
N GLN A 58 -7.86 2.05 2.27
CA GLN A 58 -8.17 1.35 1.01
C GLN A 58 -8.47 2.31 -0.14
N ARG A 59 -9.21 3.40 0.13
CA ARG A 59 -9.43 4.46 -0.86
C ARG A 59 -8.12 5.13 -1.29
N TYR A 60 -7.22 5.40 -0.35
CA TYR A 60 -5.90 5.98 -0.65
C TYR A 60 -5.05 5.06 -1.53
N CYS A 61 -5.09 3.73 -1.32
CA CYS A 61 -4.46 2.78 -2.23
C CYS A 61 -5.01 2.90 -3.65
N GLY A 62 -6.35 2.96 -3.81
CA GLY A 62 -6.98 3.13 -5.12
C GLY A 62 -6.66 4.48 -5.80
N TYR A 63 -6.42 5.54 -5.02
CA TYR A 63 -5.97 6.83 -5.54
C TYR A 63 -4.54 6.76 -6.04
N PHE A 64 -3.67 6.09 -5.29
CA PHE A 64 -2.28 5.87 -5.67
C PHE A 64 -2.17 5.05 -6.96
N GLU A 65 -2.96 3.99 -7.11
CA GLU A 65 -3.02 3.21 -8.35
C GLU A 65 -3.47 4.04 -9.56
N GLN A 66 -4.53 4.85 -9.40
CA GLN A 66 -4.99 5.75 -10.47
C GLN A 66 -3.93 6.80 -10.85
N LEU A 67 -3.20 7.30 -9.87
CA LEU A 67 -2.10 8.23 -10.09
C LEU A 67 -0.98 7.58 -10.90
N LEU A 68 -0.54 6.38 -10.51
CA LEU A 68 0.47 5.63 -11.25
C LEU A 68 0.03 5.34 -12.68
N GLN A 69 -1.23 4.93 -12.87
CA GLN A 69 -1.77 4.65 -14.20
C GLN A 69 -1.79 5.89 -15.10
N ALA A 70 -2.17 7.05 -14.56
CA ALA A 70 -2.17 8.31 -15.30
C ALA A 70 -0.75 8.72 -15.71
N LEU A 71 0.21 8.62 -14.78
CA LEU A 71 1.62 8.96 -15.02
C LEU A 71 2.28 8.06 -16.07
N VAL A 72 1.95 6.77 -16.08
CA VAL A 72 2.46 5.82 -17.08
C VAL A 72 1.84 6.05 -18.45
N ASN A 73 0.56 6.44 -18.51
CA ASN A 73 -0.14 6.68 -19.77
C ASN A 73 0.32 7.97 -20.46
N ASP A 74 0.57 9.03 -19.71
CA ASP A 74 1.07 10.30 -20.23
C ASP A 74 1.89 11.08 -19.18
N GLN A 75 3.21 11.17 -19.42
CA GLN A 75 4.13 11.88 -18.54
C GLN A 75 3.91 13.40 -18.51
N GLN A 76 3.18 13.97 -19.46
CA GLN A 76 2.86 15.41 -19.48
C GLN A 76 1.54 15.74 -18.79
N THR A 77 0.79 14.73 -18.34
CA THR A 77 -0.45 14.95 -17.60
C THR A 77 -0.14 15.73 -16.32
N ALA A 78 -0.72 16.91 -16.20
CA ALA A 78 -0.63 17.68 -14.97
C ALA A 78 -1.30 16.91 -13.83
N LEU A 79 -0.58 16.71 -12.72
CA LEU A 79 -1.07 15.94 -11.56
C LEU A 79 -2.45 16.41 -11.07
N ALA A 80 -2.73 17.71 -11.15
CA ALA A 80 -4.00 18.30 -10.76
C ALA A 80 -5.21 17.87 -11.62
N GLN A 81 -4.97 17.29 -12.80
CA GLN A 81 -6.01 16.82 -13.72
C GLN A 81 -6.26 15.32 -13.60
N VAL A 82 -5.48 14.61 -12.79
CA VAL A 82 -5.68 13.18 -12.56
C VAL A 82 -6.96 12.99 -11.75
N PRO A 83 -7.96 12.26 -12.27
CA PRO A 83 -9.17 11.98 -11.52
C PRO A 83 -8.85 10.95 -10.44
N LEU A 84 -8.46 11.42 -9.25
CA LEU A 84 -8.12 10.53 -8.13
C LEU A 84 -9.34 9.74 -7.63
N VAL A 85 -10.51 10.39 -7.60
CA VAL A 85 -11.75 9.76 -7.16
C VAL A 85 -12.21 8.74 -8.20
N GLY A 86 -12.06 7.45 -7.86
CA GLY A 86 -12.48 6.35 -8.70
C GLY A 86 -14.00 6.31 -8.90
N ARG A 87 -14.46 5.54 -9.90
CA ARG A 87 -15.89 5.48 -10.28
C ARG A 87 -16.82 5.09 -9.12
N GLN A 88 -16.44 4.11 -8.30
CA GLN A 88 -17.26 3.67 -7.16
C GLN A 88 -17.39 4.74 -6.09
N GLU A 89 -16.29 5.42 -5.73
CA GLU A 89 -16.34 6.50 -4.76
C GLU A 89 -17.09 7.72 -5.29
N ARG A 90 -16.96 8.01 -6.58
CA ARG A 90 -17.74 9.06 -7.23
C ARG A 90 -19.24 8.77 -7.17
N GLN A 91 -19.67 7.51 -7.31
CA GLN A 91 -21.08 7.13 -7.15
C GLN A 91 -21.55 7.33 -5.71
N TYR A 92 -20.78 6.85 -4.73
CA TYR A 92 -21.08 7.05 -3.31
C TYR A 92 -21.28 8.54 -2.93
N LEU A 93 -20.41 9.42 -3.43
CA LEU A 93 -20.48 10.86 -3.17
C LEU A 93 -21.65 11.56 -3.88
N LEU A 94 -22.22 10.97 -4.92
CA LEU A 94 -23.34 11.54 -5.68
C LEU A 94 -24.70 11.00 -5.21
N GLU A 95 -24.72 9.93 -4.43
CA GLU A 95 -25.92 9.32 -3.85
C GLU A 95 -26.24 9.81 -2.43
N THR A 96 -25.34 10.60 -1.81
CA THR A 96 -25.54 11.31 -0.54
C THR A 96 -25.94 12.76 -0.78
#